data_AF-A0A9W9UKH2-F1
#
_entry.id   AF-A0A9W9UKH2-F1
#
_cell.length_a   1.000
_cell.length_b   1.000
_cell.length_c   1.000
_cell.angle_alpha   90.00
_cell.angle_beta   90.00
_cell.angle_gamma   90.00
#
_symmetry.space_group_name_H-M   'P 1'
#
loop_
_entity.id
_entity.type
_entity.pdbx_description
1 polymer ?
#
loop_
_entity_poly.entity_id
_entity_poly.type
_entity_poly.pdbx_seq_one_letter_code
_entity_poly.pdbx_strand_id
1 'polypeptide(L)'
;MKLWAALLPLLSVVCGVLSASTPDKFATYQSLSRSGPVDLDSSSYDDLTSAPRDYYSVVILTATDARFGCLLCRDFEPEWDLIARSWNKGPKPDDLKVVFGTLDFDNGKAVFQKLMLQTAPVLLVFPPTVGPHAKVDGNPVRFDFTGPITAEQVSSWIGRHLPEGPKPEIVRPINYMRIVSVVTTIMAVVTAFTVLSPYLLPIIQNRNLWAAISLIAILLFTSGQMFNHIRKVPYVAGDGRGGISYFAGGFQNQFGMETQIVAAIYAVLSFATIALALKVPRMEDVKGQQLAVLIWATVLFGTYSFLLSVFKAKNGGYPFFLPPF
;
A
#
# COMPACT_ATOMS: atom_id res chain seq x y z
N MET A 1 -17.32 82.79 -43.39
CA MET A 1 -18.59 82.14 -42.97
C MET A 1 -19.02 81.22 -44.10
N LYS A 2 -19.40 79.96 -43.95
CA LYS A 2 -19.41 78.94 -42.89
C LYS A 2 -20.05 77.74 -43.62
N LEU A 3 -19.31 76.67 -43.92
CA LEU A 3 -19.33 75.42 -43.12
C LEU A 3 -20.74 74.82 -42.97
N TRP A 4 -21.41 74.46 -44.08
CA TRP A 4 -22.69 73.73 -44.07
C TRP A 4 -22.85 72.81 -45.29
N ALA A 5 -21.91 71.88 -45.49
CA ALA A 5 -22.05 70.84 -46.52
C ALA A 5 -21.48 69.47 -46.11
N ALA A 6 -21.24 69.23 -44.81
CA ALA A 6 -20.54 68.04 -44.32
C ALA A 6 -21.28 67.31 -43.18
N LEU A 7 -22.62 67.29 -43.19
CA LEU A 7 -23.42 66.68 -42.10
C LEU A 7 -24.41 65.59 -42.56
N LEU A 8 -24.30 65.09 -43.79
CA LEU A 8 -25.26 64.12 -44.35
C LEU A 8 -24.80 62.67 -44.59
N PRO A 9 -23.57 62.21 -44.24
CA PRO A 9 -23.28 60.78 -44.17
C PRO A 9 -23.03 60.29 -42.74
N LEU A 10 -23.57 60.96 -41.71
CA LEU A 10 -23.43 60.51 -40.31
C LEU A 10 -24.71 59.88 -39.71
N LEU A 11 -25.84 59.91 -40.42
CA LEU A 11 -27.12 59.43 -39.90
C LEU A 11 -27.55 58.02 -40.35
N SER A 12 -26.76 57.33 -41.18
CA SER A 12 -27.04 55.96 -41.64
C SER A 12 -26.21 54.87 -40.92
N VAL A 13 -25.35 55.24 -39.97
CA VAL A 13 -24.51 54.28 -39.23
C VAL A 13 -25.07 53.95 -37.83
N VAL A 14 -26.13 54.61 -37.37
CA VAL A 14 -26.63 54.45 -35.99
C VAL A 14 -27.75 53.40 -35.82
N CYS A 15 -28.25 52.78 -36.89
CA CYS A 15 -29.33 51.79 -36.77
C CYS A 15 -28.88 50.31 -36.86
N GLY A 16 -27.58 50.02 -36.83
CA GLY A 16 -27.03 48.66 -37.00
C GLY A 16 -26.44 48.00 -35.77
N VAL A 17 -26.50 48.62 -34.57
CA VAL A 17 -25.78 48.13 -33.37
C VAL A 17 -26.73 47.65 -32.26
N LEU A 18 -27.99 47.33 -32.59
CA LEU A 18 -28.92 46.66 -31.68
C LEU A 18 -29.13 45.20 -32.08
N SER A 19 -28.04 44.44 -32.06
CA SER A 19 -28.03 42.98 -31.89
C SER A 19 -26.70 42.59 -31.24
N ALA A 20 -26.43 43.16 -30.07
CA ALA A 20 -25.46 42.57 -29.15
C ALA A 20 -26.14 41.32 -28.55
N SER A 21 -25.99 40.19 -29.23
CA SER A 21 -26.27 38.88 -28.64
C SER A 21 -25.46 38.78 -27.36
N THR A 22 -26.12 38.42 -26.26
CA THR A 22 -25.49 38.08 -24.98
C THR A 22 -24.24 37.22 -25.23
N PRO A 23 -23.11 37.46 -24.52
CA PRO A 23 -21.92 36.64 -24.69
C PRO A 23 -22.29 35.16 -24.58
N ASP A 24 -21.90 34.36 -25.57
CA ASP A 24 -22.24 32.93 -25.63
C ASP A 24 -21.59 32.22 -24.42
N LYS A 25 -22.39 32.00 -23.37
CA LYS A 25 -21.95 31.38 -22.11
C LYS A 25 -21.27 30.03 -22.39
N PHE A 26 -21.81 29.28 -23.35
CA PHE A 26 -21.27 27.99 -23.74
C PHE A 26 -19.83 28.09 -24.27
N ALA A 27 -19.55 29.02 -25.18
CA ALA A 27 -18.23 29.20 -25.77
C ALA A 27 -17.16 29.52 -24.71
N THR A 28 -17.55 30.30 -23.69
CA THR A 28 -16.66 30.68 -22.57
C THR A 28 -16.28 29.43 -21.77
N TYR A 29 -17.25 28.67 -21.29
CA TYR A 29 -17.00 27.46 -20.50
C TYR A 29 -16.38 26.31 -21.31
N GLN A 30 -16.67 26.24 -22.61
CA GLN A 30 -16.03 25.29 -23.52
C GLN A 30 -14.53 25.58 -23.72
N SER A 31 -14.14 26.87 -23.71
CA SER A 31 -12.72 27.24 -23.78
C SER A 31 -11.95 26.79 -22.53
N LEU A 32 -12.60 26.83 -21.37
CA LEU A 32 -12.05 26.41 -20.08
C LEU A 32 -11.98 24.87 -19.96
N SER A 33 -12.91 24.14 -20.60
CA SER A 33 -12.96 22.68 -20.53
C SER A 33 -11.97 21.95 -21.44
N ARG A 34 -11.14 22.64 -22.24
CA ARG A 34 -10.26 22.01 -23.25
C ARG A 34 -9.42 20.84 -22.73
N SER A 35 -8.89 20.95 -21.51
CA SER A 35 -8.03 19.95 -20.90
C SER A 35 -8.74 19.03 -19.92
N GLY A 36 -9.98 19.28 -19.51
CA GLY A 36 -10.65 18.56 -18.42
C GLY A 36 -12.02 19.17 -18.06
N PRO A 37 -12.60 18.79 -16.91
CA PRO A 37 -13.79 19.47 -16.41
C PRO A 37 -13.43 20.90 -15.98
N VAL A 38 -14.42 21.81 -15.99
CA VAL A 38 -14.23 23.19 -15.52
C VAL A 38 -14.35 23.23 -14.01
N ASP A 39 -13.36 23.78 -13.31
CA ASP A 39 -13.49 24.05 -11.88
C ASP A 39 -14.45 25.23 -11.65
N LEU A 40 -15.47 24.98 -10.85
CA LEU A 40 -16.54 25.91 -10.55
C LEU A 40 -16.43 26.40 -9.10
N ASP A 41 -16.72 27.69 -8.92
CA ASP A 41 -17.07 28.32 -7.66
C ASP A 41 -18.59 28.54 -7.58
N SER A 42 -19.09 28.89 -6.39
CA SER A 42 -20.52 29.11 -6.14
C SER A 42 -21.21 30.06 -7.15
N SER A 43 -20.54 31.15 -7.58
CA SER A 43 -21.08 32.09 -8.57
C SER A 43 -21.11 31.51 -9.99
N SER A 44 -20.01 30.85 -10.40
CA SER A 44 -19.90 30.22 -11.71
C SER A 44 -20.81 29.00 -11.87
N TYR A 45 -21.10 28.30 -10.77
CA TYR A 45 -22.10 27.23 -10.74
C TYR A 45 -23.50 27.77 -11.03
N ASP A 46 -23.89 28.85 -10.34
CA ASP A 46 -25.19 29.49 -10.58
C ASP A 46 -25.27 30.05 -12.01
N ASP A 47 -24.19 30.64 -12.54
CA ASP A 47 -24.17 31.13 -13.93
C ASP A 47 -24.30 30.00 -14.96
N LEU A 48 -23.55 28.90 -14.80
CA LEU A 48 -23.56 27.73 -15.68
C LEU A 48 -24.89 26.95 -15.64
N THR A 49 -25.58 26.95 -14.48
CA THR A 49 -26.83 26.18 -14.30
C THR A 49 -28.09 27.03 -14.49
N SER A 50 -27.98 28.37 -14.46
CA SER A 50 -29.10 29.30 -14.66
C SER A 50 -29.83 29.10 -15.99
N ALA A 51 -31.16 29.26 -15.97
CA ALA A 51 -31.96 29.39 -17.19
C ALA A 51 -31.97 30.86 -17.64
N PRO A 52 -32.00 31.16 -18.95
CA PRO A 52 -32.07 30.25 -20.09
C PRO A 52 -30.72 29.67 -20.54
N ARG A 53 -30.70 28.40 -20.97
CA ARG A 53 -29.51 27.67 -21.44
C ARG A 53 -29.80 26.81 -22.67
N ASP A 54 -28.87 26.78 -23.63
CA ASP A 54 -28.94 26.02 -24.89
C ASP A 54 -27.98 24.81 -24.93
N TYR A 55 -27.35 24.49 -23.80
CA TYR A 55 -26.41 23.38 -23.63
C TYR A 55 -26.78 22.49 -22.44
N TYR A 56 -26.25 21.27 -22.43
CA TYR A 56 -26.26 20.40 -21.26
C TYR A 56 -25.12 20.79 -20.32
N SER A 57 -25.44 20.98 -19.04
CA SER A 57 -24.43 21.16 -18.01
C SER A 57 -24.39 19.91 -17.15
N VAL A 58 -23.22 19.25 -17.08
CA VAL A 58 -23.01 18.08 -16.23
C VAL A 58 -22.02 18.47 -15.15
N VAL A 59 -22.49 18.56 -13.91
CA VAL A 59 -21.70 19.03 -12.79
C VAL A 59 -21.60 17.97 -11.72
N ILE A 60 -20.37 17.66 -11.31
CA ILE A 60 -20.12 16.87 -10.10
C ILE A 60 -19.90 17.80 -8.91
N LEU A 61 -20.60 17.54 -7.82
CA LEU A 61 -20.40 18.16 -6.52
C LEU A 61 -19.59 17.18 -5.68
N THR A 62 -18.36 17.55 -5.32
CA THR A 62 -17.38 16.67 -4.68
C THR A 62 -16.73 17.33 -3.47
N ALA A 63 -15.99 16.55 -2.69
CA ALA A 63 -15.20 17.02 -1.55
C ALA A 63 -13.88 16.25 -1.51
N THR A 64 -12.88 16.74 -2.24
CA THR A 64 -11.62 16.02 -2.47
C THR A 64 -10.61 16.21 -1.34
N ASP A 65 -10.72 17.30 -0.57
CA ASP A 65 -9.81 17.60 0.51
C ASP A 65 -9.83 16.53 1.62
N ALA A 66 -8.63 16.12 2.06
CA ALA A 66 -8.45 15.07 3.05
C ALA A 66 -9.17 15.36 4.37
N ARG A 67 -9.43 16.62 4.71
CA ARG A 67 -10.16 17.03 5.92
C ARG A 67 -11.60 16.50 5.96
N PHE A 68 -12.21 16.23 4.81
CA PHE A 68 -13.58 15.74 4.72
C PHE A 68 -13.66 14.21 4.72
N GLY A 69 -12.54 13.50 4.59
CA GLY A 69 -12.51 12.04 4.66
C GLY A 69 -13.27 11.32 3.55
N CYS A 70 -13.63 12.00 2.44
CA CYS A 70 -14.38 11.38 1.34
C CYS A 70 -13.47 10.56 0.42
N LEU A 71 -13.29 9.27 0.76
CA LEU A 71 -12.50 8.34 -0.07
C LEU A 71 -13.09 8.20 -1.48
N LEU A 72 -14.42 8.07 -1.58
CA LEU A 72 -15.11 7.93 -2.86
C LEU A 72 -14.91 9.14 -3.79
N CYS A 73 -14.87 10.36 -3.23
CA CYS A 73 -14.61 11.58 -3.98
C CYS A 73 -13.21 11.56 -4.62
N ARG A 74 -12.20 11.16 -3.84
CA ARG A 74 -10.79 11.11 -4.27
C ARG A 74 -10.53 9.99 -5.28
N ASP A 75 -11.19 8.84 -5.09
CA ASP A 75 -11.06 7.71 -6.01
C ASP A 75 -11.77 7.99 -7.35
N PHE A 76 -12.89 8.72 -7.33
CA PHE A 76 -13.66 9.04 -8.54
C PHE A 76 -13.17 10.28 -9.29
N GLU A 77 -12.46 11.20 -8.64
CA GLU A 77 -11.87 12.38 -9.28
C GLU A 77 -11.11 12.08 -10.60
N PRO A 78 -10.15 11.13 -10.66
CA PRO A 78 -9.47 10.81 -11.92
C PRO A 78 -10.40 10.18 -12.97
N GLU A 79 -11.45 9.48 -12.55
CA GLU A 79 -12.46 8.90 -13.46
C GLU A 79 -13.34 10.00 -14.07
N TRP A 80 -13.71 11.01 -13.28
CA TRP A 80 -14.44 12.19 -13.76
C TRP A 80 -13.62 13.00 -14.77
N ASP A 81 -12.35 13.22 -14.45
CA ASP A 81 -11.38 13.87 -15.32
C ASP A 81 -11.25 13.17 -16.67
N LEU A 82 -11.21 11.84 -16.63
CA LEU A 82 -11.14 11.00 -17.81
C LEU A 82 -12.39 11.13 -18.70
N ILE A 83 -13.59 11.19 -18.10
CA ILE A 83 -14.85 11.38 -18.84
C ILE A 83 -14.82 12.73 -19.57
N ALA A 84 -14.51 13.81 -18.85
CA ALA A 84 -14.49 15.15 -19.43
C ALA A 84 -13.45 15.27 -20.56
N ARG A 85 -12.24 14.73 -20.35
CA ARG A 85 -11.18 14.71 -21.38
C ARG A 85 -11.58 13.90 -22.61
N SER A 86 -12.20 12.73 -22.41
CA SER A 86 -12.66 11.87 -23.51
C SER A 86 -13.78 12.55 -24.29
N TRP A 87 -14.69 13.25 -23.61
CA TRP A 87 -15.75 14.02 -24.24
C TRP A 87 -15.22 15.20 -25.06
N ASN A 88 -14.21 15.91 -24.55
CA ASN A 88 -13.68 17.08 -25.24
C ASN A 88 -12.87 16.74 -26.50
N LYS A 89 -12.20 15.57 -26.51
CA LYS A 89 -11.39 15.09 -27.64
C LYS A 89 -12.15 14.24 -28.65
N GLY A 90 -13.18 13.52 -28.22
CA GLY A 90 -13.86 12.53 -29.07
C GLY A 90 -14.90 13.12 -30.03
N PRO A 91 -15.44 12.30 -30.94
CA PRO A 91 -16.45 12.72 -31.91
C PRO A 91 -17.78 13.04 -31.19
N LYS A 92 -18.44 14.12 -31.62
CA LYS A 92 -19.71 14.62 -31.06
C LYS A 92 -20.60 15.09 -32.21
N PRO A 93 -21.93 15.02 -32.08
CA PRO A 93 -22.85 15.70 -33.00
C PRO A 93 -22.60 17.21 -32.98
N ASP A 94 -22.64 17.87 -34.15
CA ASP A 94 -22.35 19.31 -34.28
C ASP A 94 -23.30 20.20 -33.47
N ASP A 95 -24.55 19.77 -33.28
CA ASP A 95 -25.59 20.50 -32.53
C ASP A 95 -25.57 20.20 -31.02
N LEU A 96 -24.77 19.23 -30.57
CA LEU A 96 -24.76 18.77 -29.17
C LEU A 96 -23.74 19.54 -28.33
N LYS A 97 -24.24 20.53 -27.60
CA LYS A 97 -23.46 21.33 -26.65
C LYS A 97 -23.50 20.72 -25.24
N VAL A 98 -22.35 20.31 -24.71
CA VAL A 98 -22.22 19.76 -23.35
C VAL A 98 -21.00 20.35 -22.64
N VAL A 99 -21.18 20.76 -21.39
CA VAL A 99 -20.12 21.28 -20.52
C VAL A 99 -20.01 20.39 -19.28
N PHE A 100 -18.79 19.98 -18.94
CA PHE A 100 -18.47 19.24 -17.72
C PHE A 100 -17.88 20.20 -16.69
N GLY A 101 -18.40 20.17 -15.47
CA GLY A 101 -17.94 21.01 -14.37
C GLY A 101 -17.70 20.24 -13.08
N THR A 102 -16.78 20.74 -12.26
CA THR A 102 -16.44 20.20 -10.94
C THR A 102 -16.63 21.31 -9.92
N LEU A 103 -17.46 21.06 -8.90
CA LEU A 103 -17.64 21.97 -7.77
C LEU A 103 -17.15 21.27 -6.50
N ASP A 104 -15.99 21.70 -5.98
CA ASP A 104 -15.52 21.22 -4.68
C ASP A 104 -16.25 21.95 -3.54
N PHE A 105 -16.53 21.24 -2.46
CA PHE A 105 -17.18 21.77 -1.28
C PHE A 105 -16.49 23.03 -0.73
N ASP A 106 -15.16 23.13 -0.81
CA ASP A 106 -14.46 24.31 -0.30
C ASP A 106 -14.84 25.61 -1.02
N ASN A 107 -15.01 25.55 -2.33
CA ASN A 107 -15.39 26.69 -3.18
C ASN A 107 -16.92 26.82 -3.35
N GLY A 108 -17.65 25.76 -3.01
CA GLY A 108 -19.08 25.58 -3.31
C GLY A 108 -20.03 25.54 -2.11
N LYS A 109 -19.60 25.88 -0.88
CA LYS A 109 -20.40 25.68 0.35
C LYS A 109 -21.84 26.21 0.25
N ALA A 110 -22.03 27.38 -0.35
CA ALA A 110 -23.36 27.98 -0.52
C ALA A 110 -24.28 27.13 -1.41
N VAL A 111 -23.74 26.49 -2.45
CA VAL A 111 -24.49 25.60 -3.35
C VAL A 111 -24.88 24.31 -2.65
N PHE A 112 -23.98 23.71 -1.85
CA PHE A 112 -24.29 22.50 -1.07
C PHE A 112 -25.44 22.76 -0.07
N GLN A 113 -25.45 23.93 0.57
CA GLN A 113 -26.54 24.36 1.44
C GLN A 113 -27.85 24.61 0.68
N LYS A 114 -27.78 25.31 -0.46
CA LYS A 114 -28.93 25.60 -1.34
C LYS A 114 -29.61 24.33 -1.85
N LEU A 115 -28.82 23.31 -2.18
CA LEU A 115 -29.30 22.02 -2.66
C LEU A 115 -29.57 21.00 -1.52
N MET A 116 -29.35 21.40 -0.27
CA MET A 116 -29.50 20.55 0.93
C MET A 116 -28.78 19.19 0.81
N LEU A 117 -27.58 19.18 0.22
CA LEU A 117 -26.80 17.96 0.04
C LEU A 117 -26.07 17.59 1.33
N GLN A 118 -26.35 16.38 1.83
CA GLN A 118 -25.73 15.81 3.03
C GLN A 118 -24.60 14.83 2.70
N THR A 119 -24.43 14.47 1.42
CA THR A 119 -23.47 13.46 0.95
C THR A 119 -22.74 13.96 -0.29
N ALA A 120 -21.51 13.49 -0.48
CA ALA A 120 -20.69 13.70 -1.67
C ALA A 120 -20.01 12.36 -2.05
N PRO A 121 -19.70 12.13 -3.34
CA PRO A 121 -20.00 12.97 -4.49
C PRO A 121 -21.46 12.87 -4.96
N VAL A 122 -21.97 13.91 -5.62
CA VAL A 122 -23.29 13.94 -6.28
C VAL A 122 -23.12 14.48 -7.70
N LEU A 123 -23.65 13.75 -8.69
CA LEU A 123 -23.56 14.15 -10.09
C LEU A 123 -24.95 14.62 -10.56
N LEU A 124 -24.99 15.81 -11.15
CA LEU A 124 -26.20 16.44 -11.66
C LEU A 124 -26.07 16.72 -13.17
N VAL A 125 -27.07 16.31 -13.94
CA VAL A 125 -27.20 16.62 -15.37
C VAL A 125 -28.35 17.61 -15.55
N PHE A 126 -28.01 18.82 -15.98
CA PHE A 126 -28.97 19.86 -16.30
C PHE A 126 -29.28 19.82 -17.81
N PRO A 127 -30.54 19.53 -18.20
CA PRO A 127 -30.92 19.56 -19.62
C PRO A 127 -31.05 21.01 -20.12
N PRO A 128 -30.87 21.27 -21.43
CA PRO A 128 -31.08 22.60 -21.98
C PRO A 128 -32.55 23.04 -21.83
N THR A 129 -32.78 24.34 -21.69
CA THR A 129 -34.13 24.95 -21.57
C THR A 129 -34.54 25.69 -22.85
N VAL A 130 -33.59 25.97 -23.74
CA VAL A 130 -33.79 26.65 -25.02
C VAL A 130 -33.12 25.83 -26.11
N GLY A 131 -33.68 25.81 -27.32
CA GLY A 131 -33.11 25.11 -28.48
C GLY A 131 -33.76 23.75 -28.79
N PRO A 132 -33.24 23.02 -29.78
CA PRO A 132 -33.87 21.81 -30.34
C PRO A 132 -33.94 20.64 -29.36
N HIS A 133 -33.10 20.64 -28.32
CA HIS A 133 -33.04 19.60 -27.29
C HIS A 133 -33.67 20.02 -25.96
N ALA A 134 -34.40 21.15 -25.93
CA ALA A 134 -34.98 21.69 -24.70
C ALA A 134 -35.96 20.69 -24.06
N LYS A 135 -35.82 20.46 -22.75
CA LYS A 135 -36.79 19.68 -21.96
C LYS A 135 -37.77 20.62 -21.26
N VAL A 136 -39.04 20.20 -21.22
CA VAL A 136 -40.13 20.92 -20.53
C VAL A 136 -39.87 21.00 -19.03
N ASP A 137 -39.38 19.90 -18.44
CA ASP A 137 -38.89 19.86 -17.07
C ASP A 137 -37.40 20.23 -17.06
N GLY A 138 -37.09 21.49 -16.76
CA GLY A 138 -35.72 21.99 -16.64
C GLY A 138 -34.97 21.51 -15.38
N ASN A 139 -35.52 20.54 -14.65
CA ASN A 139 -34.97 20.01 -13.41
C ASN A 139 -33.73 19.14 -13.68
N PRO A 140 -32.70 19.20 -12.81
CA PRO A 140 -31.53 18.35 -12.96
C PRO A 140 -31.86 16.88 -12.68
N VAL A 141 -31.25 16.00 -13.44
CA VAL A 141 -31.25 14.56 -13.15
C VAL A 141 -30.06 14.25 -12.26
N ARG A 142 -30.32 13.57 -11.14
CA ARG A 142 -29.30 13.19 -10.16
C ARG A 142 -28.86 11.75 -10.36
N PHE A 143 -27.55 11.52 -10.27
CA PHE A 143 -26.96 10.19 -10.13
C PHE A 143 -26.44 10.01 -8.71
N ASP A 144 -26.88 8.93 -8.07
CA ASP A 144 -26.46 8.54 -6.73
C ASP A 144 -25.36 7.48 -6.81
N PHE A 145 -24.25 7.75 -6.13
CA PHE A 145 -23.13 6.81 -6.07
C PHE A 145 -23.41 5.74 -5.02
N THR A 146 -23.55 4.49 -5.44
CA THR A 146 -23.82 3.33 -4.55
C THR A 146 -22.58 2.48 -4.26
N GLY A 147 -21.38 2.99 -4.55
CA GLY A 147 -20.10 2.31 -4.32
C GLY A 147 -19.00 2.83 -5.25
N PRO A 148 -17.87 2.10 -5.36
CA PRO A 148 -16.84 2.38 -6.35
C PRO A 148 -17.42 2.19 -7.76
N ILE A 149 -17.42 3.26 -8.55
CA ILE A 149 -18.02 3.29 -9.88
C ILE A 149 -16.94 3.70 -10.88
N THR A 150 -16.93 3.06 -12.05
CA THR A 150 -15.95 3.37 -13.10
C THR A 150 -16.46 4.46 -14.03
N ALA A 151 -15.53 5.14 -14.72
CA ALA A 151 -15.86 6.16 -15.71
C ALA A 151 -16.83 5.65 -16.78
N GLU A 152 -16.69 4.39 -17.21
CA GLU A 152 -17.52 3.77 -18.25
C GLU A 152 -18.98 3.67 -17.84
N GLN A 153 -19.24 3.33 -16.57
CA GLN A 153 -20.59 3.24 -16.03
C GLN A 153 -21.26 4.62 -15.99
N VAL A 154 -20.57 5.64 -15.49
CA VAL A 154 -21.10 7.02 -15.42
C VAL A 154 -21.28 7.60 -16.82
N SER A 155 -20.33 7.41 -17.73
CA SER A 155 -20.47 7.84 -19.13
C SER A 155 -21.65 7.19 -19.82
N SER A 156 -21.88 5.88 -19.60
CA SER A 156 -23.06 5.19 -20.14
C SER A 156 -24.37 5.74 -19.56
N TRP A 157 -24.39 6.13 -18.29
CA TRP A 157 -25.56 6.71 -17.62
C TRP A 157 -25.84 8.14 -18.11
N ILE A 158 -24.81 8.99 -18.22
CA ILE A 158 -24.90 10.33 -18.82
C ILE A 158 -25.45 10.19 -20.23
N GLY A 159 -24.88 9.28 -21.03
CA GLY A 159 -25.28 9.00 -22.39
C GLY A 159 -26.77 8.65 -22.57
N ARG A 160 -27.46 8.09 -21.57
CA ARG A 160 -28.92 7.84 -21.66
C ARG A 160 -29.77 9.12 -21.59
N HIS A 161 -29.22 10.19 -21.04
CA HIS A 161 -29.92 11.47 -20.85
C HIS A 161 -29.66 12.49 -21.96
N LEU A 162 -28.66 12.21 -22.81
CA LEU A 162 -28.30 12.99 -23.99
C LEU A 162 -29.04 12.46 -25.22
N PRO A 163 -29.23 13.29 -26.28
CA PRO A 163 -29.87 12.87 -27.51
C PRO A 163 -29.09 11.72 -28.20
N GLU A 164 -29.78 11.01 -29.10
CA GLU A 164 -29.17 9.95 -29.90
C GLU A 164 -28.06 10.52 -30.80
N GLY A 165 -26.94 9.80 -30.89
CA GLY A 165 -25.77 10.23 -31.65
C GLY A 165 -24.48 9.49 -31.25
N PRO A 166 -23.38 9.68 -31.99
CA PRO A 166 -22.07 9.14 -31.63
C PRO A 166 -21.63 9.71 -30.28
N LYS A 167 -21.27 8.82 -29.36
CA LYS A 167 -20.75 9.15 -28.02
C LYS A 167 -19.29 8.69 -27.96
N PRO A 168 -18.37 9.52 -27.44
CA PRO A 168 -16.97 9.17 -27.42
C PRO A 168 -16.69 8.04 -26.42
N GLU A 169 -15.91 7.07 -26.85
CA GLU A 169 -15.43 5.99 -25.99
C GLU A 169 -14.36 6.50 -25.01
N ILE A 170 -14.34 5.92 -23.81
CA ILE A 170 -13.37 6.29 -22.78
C ILE A 170 -12.04 5.59 -23.07
N VAL A 171 -10.98 6.39 -23.27
CA VAL A 171 -9.63 5.87 -23.53
C VAL A 171 -8.70 6.24 -22.38
N ARG A 172 -8.31 5.24 -21.59
CA ARG A 172 -7.42 5.42 -20.43
C ARG A 172 -5.97 5.62 -20.87
N PRO A 173 -5.27 6.68 -20.41
CA PRO A 173 -3.87 6.89 -20.74
C PRO A 173 -2.97 5.83 -20.07
N ILE A 174 -1.96 5.36 -20.79
CA ILE A 174 -0.99 4.38 -20.27
C ILE A 174 -0.07 5.07 -19.26
N ASN A 175 0.05 4.49 -18.06
CA ASN A 175 0.96 5.00 -17.03
C ASN A 175 2.39 4.49 -17.26
N TYR A 176 3.17 5.23 -18.05
CA TYR A 176 4.57 4.91 -18.34
C TYR A 176 5.47 4.87 -17.09
N MET A 177 5.20 5.70 -16.08
CA MET A 177 5.97 5.68 -14.82
C MET A 177 5.85 4.33 -14.11
N ARG A 178 4.66 3.73 -14.08
CA ARG A 178 4.45 2.39 -13.51
C ARG A 178 5.21 1.32 -14.29
N ILE A 179 5.21 1.40 -15.62
CA ILE A 179 5.96 0.47 -16.47
C ILE A 179 7.46 0.58 -16.19
N VAL A 180 8.00 1.81 -16.19
CA VAL A 180 9.42 2.08 -15.92
C VAL A 180 9.80 1.61 -14.51
N SER A 181 8.98 1.85 -13.49
CA SER A 181 9.29 1.42 -12.13
C SER A 181 9.33 -0.10 -12.00
N VAL A 182 8.39 -0.81 -12.64
CA VAL A 182 8.34 -2.28 -12.62
C VAL A 182 9.56 -2.86 -13.33
N VAL A 183 9.88 -2.36 -14.53
CA VAL A 183 11.04 -2.82 -15.30
C VAL A 183 12.35 -2.55 -14.53
N THR A 184 12.51 -1.36 -13.97
CA THR A 184 13.71 -0.99 -13.19
C THR A 184 13.86 -1.88 -11.95
N THR A 185 12.76 -2.18 -11.27
CA THR A 185 12.78 -3.06 -10.08
C THR A 185 13.20 -4.47 -10.45
N ILE A 186 12.65 -5.03 -11.54
CA ILE A 186 13.04 -6.36 -12.02
C ILE A 186 14.52 -6.40 -12.37
N MET A 187 15.01 -5.40 -13.11
CA MET A 187 16.43 -5.29 -13.47
C MET A 187 17.33 -5.18 -12.24
N ALA A 188 16.92 -4.42 -11.23
CA ALA A 188 17.65 -4.29 -9.98
C ALA A 188 17.73 -5.63 -9.23
N VAL A 189 16.63 -6.38 -9.14
CA VAL A 189 16.62 -7.70 -8.49
C VAL A 189 17.51 -8.70 -9.23
N VAL A 190 17.42 -8.74 -10.57
CA VAL A 190 18.28 -9.62 -11.38
C VAL A 190 19.74 -9.26 -11.19
N THR A 191 20.09 -7.97 -11.22
CA THR A 191 21.46 -7.50 -11.03
C THR A 191 21.97 -7.80 -9.62
N ALA A 192 21.16 -7.58 -8.58
CA ALA A 192 21.52 -7.93 -7.22
C ALA A 192 21.78 -9.43 -7.07
N PHE A 193 20.90 -10.26 -7.64
CA PHE A 193 21.07 -11.71 -7.61
C PHE A 193 22.33 -12.16 -8.34
N THR A 194 22.59 -11.68 -9.56
CA THR A 194 23.78 -12.08 -10.32
C THR A 194 25.07 -11.66 -9.64
N VAL A 195 25.13 -10.44 -9.09
CA VAL A 195 26.31 -9.92 -8.36
C VAL A 195 26.53 -10.63 -7.02
N LEU A 196 25.46 -10.92 -6.27
CA LEU A 196 25.57 -11.58 -4.97
C LEU A 196 25.76 -13.10 -5.09
N SER A 197 25.31 -13.72 -6.18
CA SER A 197 25.36 -15.17 -6.38
C SER A 197 26.75 -15.79 -6.18
N PRO A 198 27.88 -15.29 -6.75
CA PRO A 198 29.19 -15.90 -6.54
C PRO A 198 29.66 -15.85 -5.09
N TYR A 199 29.16 -14.90 -4.28
CA TYR A 199 29.54 -14.76 -2.87
C TYR A 199 28.63 -15.57 -1.94
N LEU A 200 27.33 -15.61 -2.20
CA LEU A 200 26.36 -16.27 -1.33
C LEU A 200 26.18 -17.77 -1.62
N LEU A 201 26.21 -18.18 -2.90
CA LEU A 201 26.05 -19.59 -3.27
C LEU A 201 27.06 -20.53 -2.60
N PRO A 202 28.37 -20.24 -2.53
CA PRO A 202 29.31 -21.15 -1.85
C PRO A 202 29.04 -21.27 -0.34
N ILE A 203 28.52 -20.21 0.30
CA ILE A 203 28.15 -20.23 1.72
C ILE A 203 26.90 -21.10 1.91
N ILE A 204 25.86 -20.87 1.10
CA ILE A 204 24.59 -21.60 1.18
C ILE A 204 24.76 -23.07 0.79
N GLN A 205 25.62 -23.41 -0.16
CA GLN A 205 25.87 -24.79 -0.57
C GLN A 205 26.82 -25.54 0.37
N ASN A 206 27.40 -24.87 1.37
CA ASN A 206 28.34 -25.50 2.28
C ASN A 206 27.63 -26.48 3.24
N ARG A 207 27.84 -27.79 3.05
CA ARG A 207 27.29 -28.84 3.92
C ARG A 207 27.69 -28.69 5.39
N ASN A 208 28.89 -28.17 5.67
CA ASN A 208 29.38 -28.02 7.03
C ASN A 208 28.63 -26.90 7.77
N LEU A 209 28.21 -25.86 7.05
CA LEU A 209 27.38 -24.80 7.61
C LEU A 209 26.02 -25.35 8.06
N TRP A 210 25.35 -26.12 7.20
CA TRP A 210 24.08 -26.75 7.55
C TRP A 210 24.21 -27.78 8.66
N ALA A 211 25.30 -28.54 8.69
CA ALA A 211 25.59 -29.46 9.79
C ALA A 211 25.81 -28.72 11.12
N ALA A 212 26.50 -27.57 11.10
CA ALA A 212 26.70 -26.76 12.30
C ALA A 212 25.38 -26.13 12.78
N ILE A 213 24.58 -25.56 11.87
CA ILE A 213 23.29 -24.95 12.20
C ILE A 213 22.33 -25.99 12.77
N SER A 214 22.23 -27.17 12.15
CA SER A 214 21.35 -28.24 12.62
C SER A 214 21.77 -28.76 13.99
N LEU A 215 23.08 -28.92 14.23
CA LEU A 215 23.60 -29.36 15.52
C LEU A 215 23.32 -28.34 16.62
N ILE A 216 23.52 -27.04 16.37
CA ILE A 216 23.17 -25.97 17.30
C ILE A 216 21.66 -25.99 17.62
N ALA A 217 20.82 -26.16 16.60
CA ALA A 217 19.37 -26.24 16.78
C ALA A 217 18.97 -27.44 17.66
N ILE A 218 19.52 -28.63 17.39
CA ILE A 218 19.26 -29.84 18.18
C ILE A 218 19.67 -29.63 19.64
N LEU A 219 20.86 -29.08 19.90
CA LEU A 219 21.33 -28.82 21.26
C LEU A 219 20.44 -27.82 22.01
N LEU A 220 20.01 -26.75 21.34
CA LEU A 220 19.15 -25.73 21.92
C LEU A 220 17.75 -26.27 22.25
N PHE A 221 17.17 -27.07 21.36
CA PHE A 221 15.83 -27.61 21.57
C PHE A 221 15.80 -28.78 22.57
N THR A 222 16.87 -29.58 22.65
CA THR A 222 16.98 -30.69 23.60
C THR A 222 17.34 -30.26 25.02
N SER A 223 17.93 -29.07 25.21
CA SER A 223 18.28 -28.54 26.55
C SER A 223 17.09 -27.94 27.32
N GLY A 224 15.93 -27.77 26.66
CA GLY A 224 14.72 -27.23 27.29
C GLY A 224 14.43 -25.75 26.99
N GLN A 225 15.04 -25.15 25.96
CA GLN A 225 14.84 -23.72 25.66
C GLN A 225 13.38 -23.34 25.38
N MET A 226 12.56 -24.27 24.87
CA MET A 226 11.12 -24.03 24.69
C MET A 226 10.37 -23.89 26.01
N PHE A 227 10.77 -24.61 27.06
CA PHE A 227 10.20 -24.47 28.39
C PHE A 227 10.42 -23.03 28.90
N ASN A 228 11.64 -22.50 28.74
CA ASN A 228 11.96 -21.13 29.11
C ASN A 228 11.12 -20.12 28.34
N HIS A 229 10.99 -20.32 27.02
CA HIS A 229 10.24 -19.40 26.16
C HIS A 229 8.76 -19.33 26.54
N ILE A 230 8.13 -20.48 26.82
CA ILE A 230 6.71 -20.58 27.16
C ILE A 230 6.44 -20.01 28.54
N ARG A 231 7.23 -20.42 29.54
CA ARG A 231 6.98 -20.07 30.95
C ARG A 231 7.61 -18.78 31.42
N LYS A 232 8.40 -18.12 30.57
CA LYS A 232 9.09 -16.84 30.87
C LYS A 232 9.86 -16.92 32.19
N VAL A 233 10.60 -18.01 32.38
CA VAL A 233 11.39 -18.24 33.59
C VAL A 233 12.50 -17.20 33.74
N PRO A 234 12.91 -16.84 34.98
CA PRO A 234 14.03 -15.94 35.18
C PRO A 234 15.34 -16.55 34.66
N TYR A 235 16.27 -15.68 34.24
CA TYR A 235 17.56 -16.13 33.72
C TYR A 235 18.46 -16.71 34.82
N VAL A 236 18.49 -16.07 35.99
CA VAL A 236 19.11 -16.52 37.25
C VAL A 236 18.23 -16.09 38.41
N ALA A 237 18.35 -16.76 39.56
CA ALA A 237 17.65 -16.37 40.79
C ALA A 237 18.64 -16.23 41.96
N GLY A 238 18.28 -15.49 43.00
CA GLY A 238 19.07 -15.42 44.22
C GLY A 238 18.88 -16.68 45.08
N ASP A 239 19.94 -17.15 45.73
CA ASP A 239 19.93 -18.31 46.64
C ASP A 239 19.34 -17.97 48.04
N GLY A 240 18.72 -16.80 48.21
CA GLY A 240 18.17 -16.33 49.49
C GLY A 240 19.22 -16.04 50.58
N ARG A 241 20.49 -16.36 50.35
CA ARG A 241 21.64 -16.14 51.25
C ARG A 241 22.62 -15.07 50.74
N GLY A 242 22.18 -14.24 49.80
CA GLY A 242 23.01 -13.20 49.15
C GLY A 242 23.83 -13.69 47.94
N GLY A 243 23.72 -14.97 47.55
CA GLY A 243 24.35 -15.55 46.36
C GLY A 243 23.40 -15.69 45.16
N ILE A 244 23.95 -16.11 44.00
CA ILE A 244 23.19 -16.42 42.78
C ILE A 244 23.08 -17.94 42.64
N SER A 245 21.86 -18.45 42.43
CA SER A 245 21.59 -19.84 42.08
C SER A 245 21.41 -19.99 40.57
N TYR A 246 22.23 -20.84 39.97
CA TYR A 246 22.23 -21.14 38.54
C TYR A 246 21.30 -22.29 38.15
N PHE A 247 20.88 -23.10 39.13
CA PHE A 247 19.99 -24.25 38.93
C PHE A 247 18.72 -24.08 39.74
N ALA A 248 17.56 -24.27 39.12
CA ALA A 248 16.29 -24.14 39.82
C ALA A 248 16.06 -25.33 40.77
N GLY A 249 15.53 -25.04 41.94
CA GLY A 249 15.12 -26.07 42.90
C GLY A 249 13.92 -26.87 42.39
N GLY A 250 13.97 -28.19 42.59
CA GLY A 250 12.93 -29.12 42.21
C GLY A 250 13.01 -29.58 40.74
N PHE A 251 12.45 -30.75 40.47
CA PHE A 251 12.58 -31.42 39.17
C PHE A 251 11.82 -30.72 38.02
N GLN A 252 10.72 -30.02 38.34
CA GLN A 252 9.83 -29.42 37.34
C GLN A 252 10.17 -27.96 36.97
N ASN A 253 11.03 -27.30 37.73
CA ASN A 253 11.42 -25.91 37.50
C ASN A 253 12.78 -25.84 36.81
N GLN A 254 13.03 -24.78 36.06
CA GLN A 254 14.27 -24.59 35.32
C GLN A 254 14.57 -23.11 35.16
N PHE A 255 15.84 -22.73 35.14
CA PHE A 255 16.28 -21.37 34.82
C PHE A 255 16.79 -21.21 33.39
N GLY A 256 16.83 -19.96 32.93
CA GLY A 256 17.40 -19.61 31.62
C GLY A 256 18.86 -20.06 31.50
N MET A 257 19.70 -19.70 32.48
CA MET A 257 21.12 -20.06 32.48
C MET A 257 21.34 -21.57 32.60
N GLU A 258 20.48 -22.28 33.32
CA GLU A 258 20.51 -23.74 33.44
C GLU A 258 20.44 -24.44 32.06
N THR A 259 19.51 -24.01 31.18
CA THR A 259 19.42 -24.58 29.82
C THR A 259 20.70 -24.38 28.99
N GLN A 260 21.39 -23.26 29.18
CA GLN A 260 22.62 -22.95 28.44
C GLN A 260 23.79 -23.80 28.93
N ILE A 261 23.88 -24.00 30.24
CA ILE A 261 24.87 -24.90 30.85
C ILE A 261 24.64 -26.33 30.35
N VAL A 262 23.40 -26.82 30.38
CA VAL A 262 23.07 -28.17 29.88
C VAL A 262 23.34 -28.30 28.38
N ALA A 263 23.01 -27.29 27.57
CA ALA A 263 23.32 -27.28 26.15
C ALA A 263 24.84 -27.35 25.89
N ALA A 264 25.66 -26.64 26.67
CA ALA A 264 27.12 -26.69 26.56
C ALA A 264 27.68 -28.07 26.94
N ILE A 265 27.16 -28.70 28.01
CA ILE A 265 27.53 -30.06 28.40
C ILE A 265 27.20 -31.05 27.27
N TYR A 266 26.00 -30.98 26.70
CA TYR A 266 25.61 -31.81 25.55
C TYR A 266 26.46 -31.54 24.31
N ALA A 267 26.87 -30.29 24.07
CA ALA A 267 27.76 -29.94 22.98
C ALA A 267 29.13 -30.63 23.13
N VAL A 268 29.73 -30.56 24.33
CA VAL A 268 31.03 -31.19 24.62
C VAL A 268 30.95 -32.71 24.48
N LEU A 269 29.89 -33.34 25.02
CA LEU A 269 29.67 -34.78 24.90
C LEU A 269 29.50 -35.22 23.43
N SER A 270 28.69 -34.48 22.68
CA SER A 270 28.46 -34.76 21.26
C SER A 270 29.74 -34.61 20.45
N PHE A 271 30.49 -33.52 20.69
CA PHE A 271 31.76 -33.27 20.00
C PHE A 271 32.82 -34.32 20.34
N ALA A 272 32.96 -34.70 21.60
CA ALA A 272 33.88 -35.77 22.01
C ALA A 272 33.54 -37.11 21.34
N THR A 273 32.25 -37.45 21.27
CA THR A 273 31.78 -38.67 20.59
C THR A 273 32.06 -38.63 19.09
N ILE A 274 31.75 -37.51 18.43
CA ILE A 274 32.02 -37.31 17.00
C ILE A 274 33.53 -37.36 16.72
N ALA A 275 34.36 -36.75 17.57
CA ALA A 275 35.81 -36.77 17.45
C ALA A 275 36.35 -38.20 17.54
N LEU A 276 35.94 -38.96 18.55
CA LEU A 276 36.31 -40.37 18.73
C LEU A 276 35.88 -41.24 17.55
N ALA A 277 34.67 -41.04 17.03
CA ALA A 277 34.13 -41.88 15.97
C ALA A 277 34.65 -41.54 14.56
N LEU A 278 34.86 -40.25 14.25
CA LEU A 278 35.13 -39.80 12.87
C LEU A 278 36.49 -39.16 12.65
N LYS A 279 37.12 -38.59 13.68
CA LYS A 279 38.41 -37.88 13.56
C LYS A 279 39.59 -38.74 13.99
N VAL A 280 39.50 -39.36 15.16
CA VAL A 280 40.59 -40.16 15.72
C VAL A 280 40.99 -41.36 14.83
N PRO A 281 40.06 -42.10 14.18
CA PRO A 281 40.44 -43.21 13.30
C PRO A 281 41.16 -42.79 12.01
N ARG A 282 41.15 -41.49 11.67
CA ARG A 282 41.79 -40.94 10.47
C ARG A 282 43.18 -40.35 10.72
N MET A 283 43.69 -40.44 11.95
CA MET A 283 45.02 -39.93 12.29
C MET A 283 46.09 -40.92 11.80
N GLU A 284 47.10 -40.42 11.09
CA GLU A 284 48.17 -41.26 10.50
C GLU A 284 49.21 -41.70 11.54
N ASP A 285 49.47 -40.89 12.58
CA ASP A 285 50.40 -41.23 13.65
C ASP A 285 49.74 -42.10 14.72
N VAL A 286 50.31 -43.29 14.95
CA VAL A 286 49.83 -44.27 15.93
C VAL A 286 49.91 -43.72 17.35
N LYS A 287 50.98 -42.99 17.71
CA LYS A 287 51.14 -42.43 19.06
C LYS A 287 50.16 -41.28 19.29
N GLY A 288 50.04 -40.38 18.33
CA GLY A 288 49.03 -39.32 18.32
C GLY A 288 47.60 -39.85 18.39
N GLN A 289 47.29 -40.93 17.68
CA GLN A 289 45.99 -41.59 17.73
C GLN A 289 45.68 -42.15 19.12
N GLN A 290 46.61 -42.89 19.74
CA GLN A 290 46.44 -43.43 21.09
C GLN A 290 46.22 -42.33 22.13
N LEU A 291 47.02 -41.25 22.05
CA LEU A 291 46.87 -40.09 22.93
C LEU A 291 45.51 -39.41 22.72
N ALA A 292 45.08 -39.23 21.47
CA ALA A 292 43.80 -38.63 21.16
C ALA A 292 42.61 -39.47 21.66
N VAL A 293 42.67 -40.81 21.56
CA VAL A 293 41.66 -41.71 22.16
C VAL A 293 41.59 -41.47 23.66
N LEU A 294 42.73 -41.47 24.35
CA LEU A 294 42.77 -41.28 25.80
C LEU A 294 42.20 -39.92 26.20
N ILE A 295 42.62 -38.83 25.55
CA ILE A 295 42.13 -37.47 25.83
C ILE A 295 40.61 -37.39 25.65
N TRP A 296 40.09 -37.80 24.49
CA TRP A 296 38.66 -37.69 24.23
C TRP A 296 37.82 -38.63 25.10
N ALA A 297 38.33 -39.82 25.44
CA ALA A 297 37.67 -40.72 26.38
C ALA A 297 37.63 -40.12 27.80
N THR A 298 38.71 -39.50 28.26
CA THR A 298 38.74 -38.81 29.57
C THR A 298 37.79 -37.61 29.59
N VAL A 299 37.76 -36.78 28.53
CA VAL A 299 36.83 -35.66 28.41
C VAL A 299 35.38 -36.15 28.41
N LEU A 300 35.07 -37.20 27.66
CA LEU A 300 33.72 -37.78 27.61
C LEU A 300 33.31 -38.32 28.98
N PHE A 301 34.18 -39.09 29.63
CA PHE A 301 33.93 -39.65 30.95
C PHE A 301 33.73 -38.55 32.01
N GLY A 302 34.63 -37.57 32.07
CA GLY A 302 34.56 -36.47 33.04
C GLY A 302 33.32 -35.58 32.83
N THR A 303 32.99 -35.27 31.59
CA THR A 303 31.80 -34.45 31.27
C THR A 303 30.50 -35.21 31.57
N TYR A 304 30.46 -36.52 31.34
CA TYR A 304 29.31 -37.36 31.67
C TYR A 304 29.13 -37.54 33.18
N SER A 305 30.23 -37.70 33.92
CA SER A 305 30.25 -37.65 35.39
C SER A 305 29.67 -36.33 35.90
N PHE A 306 30.08 -35.19 35.34
CA PHE A 306 29.55 -33.88 35.69
C PHE A 306 28.04 -33.75 35.39
N LEU A 307 27.59 -34.23 34.22
CA LEU A 307 26.17 -34.25 33.87
C LEU A 307 25.34 -35.03 34.89
N LEU A 308 25.81 -36.21 35.32
CA LEU A 308 25.13 -37.02 36.33
C LEU A 308 25.11 -36.36 37.71
N SER A 309 26.19 -35.66 38.09
CA SER A 309 26.25 -34.90 39.34
C SER A 309 25.19 -33.78 39.36
N VAL A 310 25.07 -33.02 38.27
CA VAL A 310 24.02 -32.00 38.09
C VAL A 310 22.62 -32.62 38.12
N PHE A 311 22.41 -33.74 37.42
CA PHE A 311 21.13 -34.45 37.41
C PHE A 311 20.74 -34.93 38.82
N LYS A 312 21.70 -35.48 39.58
CA LYS A 312 21.49 -35.94 40.96
C LYS A 312 21.21 -34.78 41.92
N ALA A 313 21.87 -33.64 41.74
CA ALA A 313 21.58 -32.43 42.53
C ALA A 313 20.12 -31.98 42.34
N LYS A 314 19.57 -32.15 41.13
CA LYS A 314 18.17 -31.86 40.83
C LYS A 314 17.19 -32.94 41.28
N ASN A 315 17.61 -34.21 41.18
CA ASN A 315 16.85 -35.37 41.59
C ASN A 315 17.55 -36.11 42.75
N GLY A 316 17.30 -35.65 43.98
CA GLY A 316 17.95 -36.19 45.18
C GLY A 316 17.69 -37.69 45.45
N GLY A 317 16.68 -38.29 44.80
CA GLY A 317 16.41 -39.73 44.86
C GLY A 317 17.27 -40.58 43.92
N TYR A 318 18.13 -39.99 43.09
CA TYR A 318 18.95 -40.73 42.12
C TYR A 318 20.13 -41.45 42.80
N PRO A 319 20.20 -42.80 42.75
CA PRO A 319 21.14 -43.57 43.56
C PRO A 319 22.55 -43.67 42.95
N PHE A 320 22.70 -43.47 41.64
CA PHE A 320 23.96 -43.67 40.94
C PHE A 320 24.79 -42.38 40.86
N PHE A 321 26.11 -42.52 40.90
CA PHE A 321 27.05 -41.43 40.64
C PHE A 321 28.29 -42.00 39.97
N LEU A 322 29.05 -41.14 39.31
CA LEU A 322 30.28 -41.49 38.60
C LEU A 322 31.35 -40.50 39.04
N PRO A 323 32.48 -40.93 39.64
CA PRO A 323 33.56 -40.04 40.02
C PRO A 323 34.14 -39.32 38.79
N PRO A 324 34.72 -38.11 38.92
CA PRO A 324 35.13 -37.45 40.17
C PRO A 324 34.07 -36.55 40.84
N PHE A 325 32.87 -36.41 40.25
CA PHE A 325 31.80 -35.52 40.71
C PHE A 325 30.59 -36.24 41.32
#